data_AF-A0A1Y4HPT0-F1
#
_entry.id   AF-A0A1Y4HPT0-F1
#
_cell.length_a   1.000
_cell.length_b   1.000
_cell.length_c   1.000
_cell.angle_alpha   90.00
_cell.angle_beta   90.00
_cell.angle_gamma   90.00
#
_symmetry.space_group_name_H-M   'P 1'
#
loop_
_entity.id
_entity.type
_entity.pdbx_description
1 polymer ?
#
loop_
_entity_poly.entity_id
_entity_poly.type
_entity_poly.pdbx_seq_one_letter_code
_entity_poly.pdbx_strand_id
1 'polypeptide(L)'
;MEATVSLDYLWKLIQSLSPDNKRWLAGKLYEEVEEEEKQRLKPYTMEEINGWIDESLADEKAGRVYTTEEVRHMMENKYPWLCE
;
A
#
# COMPACT_ATOMS: atom_id res chain seq x y z
N MET A 1 4.55 0.68 28.02
CA MET A 1 5.52 -0.42 28.08
C MET A 1 5.00 -1.50 27.14
N GLU A 2 5.58 -1.64 25.96
CA GLU A 2 5.25 -2.76 25.08
C GLU A 2 5.98 -3.99 25.61
N ALA A 3 5.22 -5.00 26.03
CA ALA A 3 5.80 -6.28 26.42
C ALA A 3 6.28 -6.98 25.15
N THR A 4 7.60 -7.00 24.91
CA THR A 4 8.17 -7.76 23.80
C THR A 4 8.14 -9.24 24.16
N VAL A 5 7.04 -9.90 23.81
CA VAL A 5 6.92 -11.35 23.95
C VAL A 5 7.73 -12.01 22.83
N SER A 6 8.62 -12.95 23.18
CA SER A 6 9.40 -13.68 22.19
C SER A 6 8.50 -14.47 21.23
N LEU A 7 8.79 -14.40 19.92
CA LEU A 7 8.11 -15.16 18.87
C LEU A 7 8.11 -16.68 19.15
N ASP A 8 9.18 -17.21 19.73
CA ASP A 8 9.25 -18.64 20.10
C ASP A 8 8.28 -19.01 21.21
N TYR A 9 8.06 -18.09 22.16
CA TYR A 9 7.10 -18.30 23.24
C TYR A 9 5.66 -18.23 22.70
N LEU A 10 5.37 -17.26 21.83
CA LEU A 10 4.08 -17.17 21.14
C LEU A 10 3.80 -18.43 20.32
N TRP A 11 4.81 -18.95 19.61
CA TRP A 11 4.65 -20.17 18.83
C TRP A 11 4.35 -21.39 19.70
N LYS A 12 5.03 -21.55 20.85
CA LYS A 12 4.73 -22.62 21.81
C LYS A 12 3.31 -22.53 22.36
N LEU A 13 2.83 -21.32 22.64
CA LEU A 13 1.43 -21.08 23.04
C LEU A 13 0.46 -21.53 21.95
N ILE A 14 0.67 -21.12 20.70
CA ILE A 14 -0.16 -21.54 19.57
C ILE A 14 -0.15 -23.06 19.41
N GLN A 15 1.01 -23.71 19.59
CA GLN A 15 1.12 -25.16 19.49
C GLN A 15 0.31 -25.91 20.55
N SER A 16 0.12 -25.32 21.74
CA SER A 16 -0.66 -25.90 22.82
C SER A 16 -2.19 -25.86 22.61
N LEU A 17 -2.67 -25.10 21.62
CA LEU A 17 -4.10 -24.97 21.31
C LEU A 17 -4.69 -26.25 20.70
N SER A 18 -6.00 -26.44 20.88
CA SER A 18 -6.76 -27.48 20.19
C SER A 18 -6.76 -27.23 18.67
N PRO A 19 -6.96 -28.28 17.84
CA PRO A 19 -7.03 -28.11 16.38
C PRO A 19 -8.08 -27.09 15.93
N ASP A 20 -9.24 -27.05 16.58
CA ASP A 20 -10.31 -26.12 16.24
C ASP A 20 -9.94 -24.67 16.59
N ASN A 21 -9.29 -24.45 17.74
CA ASN A 21 -8.80 -23.13 18.12
C ASN A 21 -7.67 -22.65 17.20
N LYS A 22 -6.80 -23.56 16.74
CA LYS A 22 -5.76 -23.25 15.74
C LYS A 22 -6.39 -22.80 14.41
N ARG A 23 -7.43 -23.50 13.94
CA ARG A 23 -8.16 -23.14 12.71
C ARG A 23 -8.84 -21.78 12.84
N TRP A 24 -9.52 -21.53 13.96
CA TRP A 24 -10.14 -20.24 14.24
C TRP A 24 -9.11 -19.10 14.26
N LEU A 25 -7.99 -19.29 14.97
CA LEU A 25 -6.93 -18.29 15.06
C LEU A 25 -6.29 -18.00 13.70
N ALA A 26 -6.03 -19.03 12.89
CA ALA A 26 -5.49 -18.85 11.54
C ALA A 26 -6.42 -18.03 10.65
N GLY A 27 -7.75 -18.27 10.71
CA GLY A 27 -8.73 -17.48 9.99
C GLY A 27 -8.74 -16.02 10.43
N LYS A 28 -8.73 -15.78 11.75
CA LYS A 28 -8.73 -14.42 12.30
C LYS A 28 -7.48 -13.61 11.93
N LEU A 29 -6.30 -14.23 12.03
CA LEU A 29 -5.04 -13.57 11.64
C LEU A 29 -4.99 -13.27 10.15
N TYR A 30 -5.52 -14.16 9.32
CA TYR A 30 -5.59 -13.92 7.87
C TYR A 30 -6.54 -12.76 7.53
N GLU A 31 -7.72 -12.70 8.15
CA GLU A 31 -8.67 -11.59 8.00
C GLU A 31 -8.03 -10.24 8.39
N GLU A 32 -7.34 -10.20 9.53
CA GLU A 32 -6.70 -8.99 10.04
C GLU A 32 -5.59 -8.48 9.11
N VAL A 33 -4.72 -9.38 8.62
CA VAL A 33 -3.67 -9.02 7.67
C VAL A 33 -4.26 -8.51 6.34
N GLU A 34 -5.31 -9.16 5.82
CA GLU A 34 -5.96 -8.66 4.60
C GLU A 34 -6.63 -7.29 4.79
N GLU A 35 -7.22 -7.02 5.95
CA GLU A 35 -7.78 -5.69 6.25
C GLU A 35 -6.68 -4.64 6.36
N GLU A 36 -5.56 -4.94 7.02
CA GLU A 36 -4.40 -4.06 7.08
C GLU A 36 -3.82 -3.77 5.68
N GLU A 37 -3.70 -4.78 4.83
CA GLU A 37 -3.25 -4.60 3.45
C GLU A 37 -4.22 -3.76 2.62
N LYS A 38 -5.54 -3.99 2.75
CA LYS A 38 -6.56 -3.15 2.11
C LYS A 38 -6.52 -1.71 2.61
N GLN A 39 -6.20 -1.48 3.89
CA GLN A 39 -6.03 -0.14 4.43
C GLN A 39 -4.72 0.52 3.98
N ARG A 40 -3.65 -0.25 3.77
CA ARG A 40 -2.39 0.25 3.18
C ARG A 40 -2.57 0.61 1.72
N LEU A 41 -3.26 -0.23 0.97
CA LEU A 41 -3.64 0.00 -0.41
C LEU A 41 -4.94 0.81 -0.45
N LYS A 42 -4.93 2.06 0.03
CA LYS A 42 -6.08 2.97 -0.14
C LYS A 42 -6.33 3.14 -1.65
N PRO A 43 -7.40 2.56 -2.21
CA PRO A 43 -7.71 2.77 -3.61
C PRO A 43 -7.99 4.26 -3.79
N TYR A 44 -7.51 4.85 -4.89
CA TYR A 44 -7.86 6.23 -5.21
C TYR A 44 -9.37 6.35 -5.40
N THR A 45 -9.95 7.41 -4.85
CA THR A 45 -11.35 7.77 -5.05
C THR A 45 -11.57 8.16 -6.51
N MET A 46 -12.82 8.05 -6.98
CA MET A 46 -13.16 8.50 -8.34
C MET A 46 -12.91 9.99 -8.51
N GLU A 47 -13.11 10.78 -7.46
CA GLU A 47 -12.84 12.21 -7.43
C GLU A 47 -11.35 12.52 -7.61
N GLU A 48 -10.46 11.78 -6.95
CA GLU A 48 -8.99 11.93 -7.12
C GLU A 48 -8.56 11.58 -8.54
N ILE A 49 -9.07 10.47 -9.09
CA ILE A 49 -8.78 10.05 -10.45
C ILE A 49 -9.26 11.10 -11.46
N ASN A 50 -10.51 11.58 -11.30
CA ASN A 50 -11.07 12.60 -12.18
C ASN A 50 -10.29 13.92 -12.06
N GLY A 51 -9.84 14.29 -10.86
CA GLY A 51 -9.00 15.47 -10.66
C GLY A 51 -7.69 15.43 -11.45
N TRP A 52 -7.01 14.29 -11.47
CA TRP A 52 -5.80 14.11 -12.28
C TRP A 52 -6.08 14.12 -13.79
N ILE A 53 -7.21 13.55 -14.21
CA ILE A 53 -7.64 13.60 -15.61
C ILE A 53 -7.90 15.05 -16.03
N ASP A 54 -8.63 15.81 -15.22
CA ASP A 54 -8.94 17.22 -15.49
C ASP A 54 -7.67 18.09 -15.54
N GLU A 55 -6.70 17.84 -14.63
CA GLU A 55 -5.39 18.49 -14.66
C GLU A 55 -4.64 18.19 -15.96
N SER A 56 -4.58 16.91 -16.37
CA SER A 56 -3.92 16.50 -17.61
C SER A 56 -4.60 17.09 -18.86
N LEU A 57 -5.93 17.16 -18.88
CA LEU A 57 -6.69 17.76 -19.99
C LEU A 57 -6.48 19.28 -20.06
N ALA A 58 -6.33 19.94 -18.92
CA ALA A 58 -6.00 21.37 -18.87
C ALA A 58 -4.59 21.65 -19.42
N ASP A 59 -3.62 20.79 -19.10
CA ASP A 59 -2.26 20.83 -19.63
C ASP A 59 -2.22 20.69 -21.16
N GLU A 60 -2.96 19.70 -21.67
CA GLU A 60 -3.09 19.46 -23.11
C GLU A 60 -3.75 20.66 -23.81
N LYS A 61 -4.85 21.19 -23.23
CA LYS A 61 -5.55 22.36 -23.76
C LYS A 61 -4.68 23.62 -23.74
N ALA A 62 -3.79 23.74 -22.76
CA ALA A 62 -2.81 24.82 -22.68
C ALA A 62 -1.64 24.65 -23.68
N GLY A 63 -1.59 23.53 -24.41
CA GLY A 63 -0.53 23.23 -25.37
C GLY A 63 0.81 22.90 -24.70
N ARG A 64 0.79 22.45 -23.43
CA ARG A 64 2.01 22.01 -22.76
C ARG A 64 2.47 20.68 -23.37
N VAL A 65 3.56 20.75 -24.13
CA VAL A 65 4.22 19.58 -24.70
C VAL A 65 5.60 19.49 -24.05
N TYR A 66 5.89 18.34 -23.46
CA TYR A 66 7.18 18.07 -22.85
C TYR A 66 7.95 17.11 -23.73
N THR A 67 9.24 17.40 -23.91
CA THR A 67 10.16 16.45 -24.51
C THR A 67 10.44 15.30 -23.54
N THR A 68 10.87 14.15 -24.07
CA THR A 68 11.26 12.99 -23.25
C THR A 68 12.30 13.34 -22.19
N GLU A 69 13.22 14.25 -22.50
CA GLU A 69 14.28 14.68 -21.58
C GLU A 69 13.72 15.52 -20.42
N GLU A 70 12.79 16.44 -20.72
CA GLU A 70 12.12 17.25 -19.69
C GLU A 70 11.25 16.37 -18.78
N VAL A 71 10.53 15.41 -19.35
CA VAL A 71 9.75 14.43 -18.56
C VAL A 71 10.65 13.62 -17.65
N ARG A 72 11.78 13.13 -18.18
CA ARG A 72 12.77 12.40 -17.38
C ARG A 72 13.27 13.24 -16.21
N HIS A 73 13.66 14.49 -16.46
CA HIS A 73 14.16 15.36 -15.41
C HIS A 73 13.09 15.71 -14.36
N MET A 74 11.83 15.88 -14.78
CA MET A 74 10.71 16.06 -13.86
C MET A 74 10.47 14.83 -12.99
N MET A 75 10.56 13.63 -13.57
CA MET A 75 10.39 12.36 -12.85
C MET A 75 11.54 12.11 -11.87
N GLU A 76 12.79 12.32 -12.28
CA GLU A 76 13.98 12.19 -11.42
C GLU A 76 13.91 13.11 -10.20
N ASN A 77 13.39 14.33 -10.36
CA ASN A 77 13.23 15.28 -9.27
C ASN A 77 12.02 14.97 -8.37
N LYS A 78 10.87 14.60 -8.96
CA LYS A 78 9.61 14.41 -8.22
C LYS A 78 9.53 13.03 -7.56
N TYR A 79 10.09 12.01 -8.19
CA TYR A 79 10.07 10.62 -7.75
C TYR A 79 11.45 9.96 -7.91
N PRO A 80 12.48 10.40 -7.14
CA PRO A 80 13.85 9.88 -7.29
C PRO A 80 13.95 8.36 -7.13
N TRP A 81 13.10 7.78 -6.28
CA TRP A 81 13.03 6.34 -6.00
C TRP A 81 12.49 5.49 -7.17
N LEU A 82 11.89 6.12 -8.19
CA LEU A 82 11.33 5.44 -9.36
C LEU A 82 12.29 5.43 -10.55
N CYS A 83 13.35 6.26 -10.52
CA CYS A 83 14.24 6.52 -11.65
C CYS A 83 15.63 5.88 -11.51
N GLU A 84 15.77 4.84 -10.68
CA GLU A 84 17.00 4.04 -10.54
C GLU A 84 17.31 3.16 -11.76
#